data_AF-A0A7Y4YZI2-F1
#
_entry.id   AF-A0A7Y4YZI2-F1
#
_cell.length_a   1.000
_cell.length_b   1.000
_cell.length_c   1.000
_cell.angle_alpha   90.00
_cell.angle_beta   90.00
_cell.angle_gamma   90.00
#
_symmetry.space_group_name_H-M   'P 1'
#
loop_
_entity.id
_entity.type
_entity.pdbx_description
1 polymer ?
#
loop_
_entity_poly.entity_id
_entity_poly.type
_entity_poly.pdbx_seq_one_letter_code
_entity_poly.pdbx_strand_id
1 'polypeptide(L)' 'MQSAVKQLFHWMPFLFGIGFIAPLVAQTMQSWGIAAPFGMSPIAFGLLIGAPWGFVTVLRGRWL' A
#
# COMPACT_ATOMS: atom_id res chain seq x y z
N MET A 1 -8.11 -20.85 16.30
CA MET A 1 -8.80 -19.88 15.42
C MET A 1 -8.62 -18.43 15.85
N GLN A 2 -8.70 -18.08 17.14
CA GLN A 2 -8.55 -16.70 17.65
C GLN A 2 -7.22 -16.02 17.24
N SER A 3 -6.07 -16.71 17.33
CA SER A 3 -4.75 -16.10 17.05
C SER A 3 -4.53 -15.71 15.60
N ALA A 4 -4.99 -16.53 14.64
CA ALA A 4 -4.83 -16.25 13.22
C ALA A 4 -5.61 -15.00 12.79
N VAL A 5 -6.85 -14.87 13.27
CA VAL A 5 -7.69 -13.70 13.02
C VAL A 5 -7.07 -12.44 13.63
N LYS A 6 -6.56 -12.53 14.87
CA LYS A 6 -5.86 -11.42 15.52
C LYS A 6 -4.62 -10.98 14.75
N GLN A 7 -3.84 -11.92 14.24
CA GLN A 7 -2.66 -11.64 13.44
C GLN A 7 -3.03 -11.02 12.09
N LEU A 8 -4.10 -11.49 11.45
CA LEU A 8 -4.61 -10.89 10.21
C LEU A 8 -4.98 -9.41 10.43
N PHE A 9 -5.72 -9.09 11.49
CA PHE A 9 -6.08 -7.70 11.79
C PHE A 9 -4.88 -6.81 12.14
N HIS A 10 -3.86 -7.38 12.79
CA HIS A 10 -2.61 -6.64 13.06
C HIS A 10 -1.87 -6.28 11.77
N TRP A 11 -1.83 -7.19 10.79
CA TRP A 11 -1.16 -6.97 9.49
C TRP A 11 -2.06 -6.33 8.43
N MET A 12 -3.36 -6.19 8.71
CA MET A 12 -4.34 -5.63 7.79
C MET A 12 -3.94 -4.27 7.22
N PRO A 13 -3.34 -3.33 7.99
CA PRO A 13 -2.89 -2.05 7.43
C PRO A 13 -1.81 -2.20 6.36
N PHE A 14 -0.87 -3.13 6.54
CA PHE A 14 0.15 -3.43 5.54
C PHE A 14 -0.45 -4.07 4.28
N LEU A 15 -1.33 -5.06 4.46
CA LEU A 15 -2.06 -5.68 3.36
C LEU A 15 -2.93 -4.67 2.60
N PHE A 16 -3.52 -3.69 3.30
CA PHE A 16 -4.29 -2.61 2.70
C PHE A 16 -3.39 -1.62 1.94
N GLY A 17 -2.21 -1.30 2.46
CA GLY A 17 -1.20 -0.51 1.76
C GLY A 17 -0.80 -1.12 0.41
N ILE A 18 -0.59 -2.44 0.38
CA ILE A 18 -0.22 -3.16 -0.84
C ILE A 18 -1.44 -3.39 -1.76
N GLY A 19 -2.55 -3.87 -1.20
CA GLY A 19 -3.70 -4.33 -1.96
C GLY A 19 -4.65 -3.22 -2.42
N PHE A 20 -4.62 -2.06 -1.77
CA PHE A 20 -5.51 -0.94 -2.07
C PHE A 20 -4.74 0.34 -2.44
N ILE A 21 -3.82 0.80 -1.58
CA ILE A 21 -3.12 2.07 -1.81
C ILE A 21 -2.22 2.00 -3.05
N ALA A 22 -1.46 0.91 -3.23
CA ALA A 22 -0.60 0.78 -4.41
C ALA A 22 -1.39 0.78 -5.75
N PRO A 23 -2.46 -0.01 -5.92
CA PRO A 23 -3.33 0.10 -7.09
C PRO A 23 -3.99 1.46 -7.26
N LEU A 24 -4.41 2.11 -6.17
CA LEU A 24 -5.02 3.44 -6.22
C LEU A 24 -4.02 4.46 -6.78
N VAL A 25 -2.78 4.45 -6.29
CA VAL A 25 -1.71 5.32 -6.83
C VAL A 25 -1.48 5.03 -8.31
N ALA A 26 -1.34 3.76 -8.69
CA ALA A 26 -1.13 3.37 -10.08
C ALA A 26 -2.26 3.83 -11.01
N GLN A 27 -3.52 3.64 -10.59
CA GLN A 27 -4.70 4.08 -11.33
C GLN A 27 -4.78 5.60 -11.42
N THR A 28 -4.46 6.31 -10.34
CA THR A 28 -4.44 7.78 -10.32
C THR A 28 -3.40 8.31 -11.31
N MET A 29 -2.18 7.74 -11.29
CA MET A 29 -1.11 8.08 -12.24
C MET A 29 -1.54 7.86 -13.69
N GLN A 30 -2.17 6.72 -13.99
CA GLN A 30 -2.70 6.44 -15.32
C GLN A 30 -3.79 7.44 -15.72
N SER A 31 -4.73 7.74 -14.81
CA SER A 31 -5.82 8.68 -15.06
C SER A 31 -5.35 10.12 -15.29
N TRP A 32 -4.24 10.51 -14.66
CA TRP A 32 -3.65 11.84 -14.80
C TRP A 32 -2.56 11.92 -15.88
N GLY A 33 -2.29 10.81 -16.57
CA GLY A 33 -1.24 10.74 -17.60
C GLY A 33 0.18 10.93 -17.05
N ILE A 34 0.39 10.68 -15.75
CA ILE A 34 1.70 10.82 -15.09
C ILE A 34 2.47 9.52 -15.28
N ALA A 35 3.60 9.59 -15.99
CA ALA A 35 4.53 8.48 -16.09
C ALA A 35 5.21 8.22 -14.73
N ALA A 36 5.41 6.94 -14.41
CA ALA A 36 6.17 6.59 -13.21
C ALA A 36 7.66 6.98 -13.38
N PRO A 37 8.34 7.43 -12.31
CA PRO A 37 9.75 7.78 -12.36
C PRO A 37 10.63 6.58 -12.77
N PHE A 38 11.83 6.87 -13.29
CA PHE A 38 12.84 5.86 -13.62
C PHE A 38 12.40 4.78 -14.63
N GLY A 39 11.35 5.03 -15.42
CA GLY A 39 10.83 4.09 -16.41
C GLY A 39 10.15 2.85 -15.80
N MET A 40 9.81 2.89 -14.51
CA MET A 40 9.17 1.77 -13.84
C MET A 40 7.67 1.66 -14.18
N SER A 41 7.04 0.53 -13.83
CA SER A 41 5.59 0.42 -13.98
C SER A 41 4.86 1.23 -12.89
N PRO A 42 3.67 1.81 -13.17
CA PRO A 42 2.90 2.55 -12.17
C PRO A 42 2.58 1.72 -10.91
N ILE A 43 2.38 0.40 -11.06
CA ILE A 43 2.12 -0.48 -9.92
C ILE A 43 3.37 -0.67 -9.04
N ALA A 44 4.56 -0.75 -9.64
CA ALA A 44 5.80 -0.85 -8.88
C ALA A 44 6.05 0.44 -8.08
N PHE A 45 5.76 1.61 -8.68
CA PHE A 45 5.80 2.88 -7.96
C PHE A 45 4.76 2.95 -6.85
N GLY A 46 3.52 2.52 -7.13
CA GLY A 46 2.46 2.42 -6.13
C GLY A 46 2.86 1.55 -4.94
N LEU A 47 3.55 0.42 -5.17
CA LEU A 47 4.04 -0.46 -4.11
C LEU A 47 5.14 0.19 -3.26
N LEU A 48 6.00 1.01 -3.85
CA LEU A 48 7.00 1.80 -3.12
C LEU A 48 6.39 2.83 -2.17
N ILE A 49 5.15 3.25 -2.41
CA ILE A 49 4.42 4.16 -1.53
C ILE A 49 3.54 3.36 -0.55
N GLY A 50 2.70 2.49 -1.08
CA GLY A 50 1.69 1.75 -0.33
C GLY A 50 2.28 0.77 0.69
N ALA A 51 3.34 0.03 0.34
CA ALA A 51 3.92 -0.95 1.25
C ALA A 51 4.62 -0.29 2.46
N PRO A 52 5.50 0.73 2.30
CA PRO A 52 6.08 1.42 3.43
C PRO A 52 5.04 2.17 4.27
N TRP A 53 4.05 2.81 3.65
CA TRP A 53 2.99 3.50 4.38
C TRP A 53 2.20 2.53 5.25
N GLY A 54 1.72 1.43 4.65
CA GLY A 54 1.02 0.38 5.37
C GLY A 54 1.86 -0.23 6.49
N PHE A 55 3.16 -0.46 6.26
CA PHE A 55 4.07 -0.97 7.29
C PHE A 55 4.25 0.00 8.46
N VAL A 56 4.46 1.30 8.17
CA VAL A 56 4.54 2.34 9.20
C VAL A 56 3.25 2.40 10.02
N THR A 57 2.08 2.18 9.41
CA THR A 57 0.82 2.15 10.16
C THR A 57 0.66 0.93 11.06
N VAL A 58 1.23 -0.23 10.70
CA VAL A 58 1.30 -1.40 11.59
C VAL A 58 2.13 -1.06 12.84
N LEU A 59 3.24 -0.33 12.67
CA LEU A 59 4.12 0.09 13.76
C LEU A 59 3.52 1.20 14.63
N ARG A 60 2.93 2.23 14.01
CA ARG A 60 2.39 3.42 14.69
C ARG A 60 0.95 3.26 15.19
N GLY A 61 0.19 2.30 14.65
CA GLY A 61 -1.23 2.12 14.94
C GLY A 61 -2.14 3.23 14.40
N ARG A 62 -1.65 4.12 13.53
CA ARG A 62 -2.40 5.22 12.92
C ARG A 62 -1.90 5.54 11.51
N TRP A 63 -2.78 6.09 10.67
CA TRP A 63 -2.51 6.44 9.27
C TRP A 63 -1.96 7.86 9.05
N LEU A 64 -2.14 8.75 10.03
CA LEU A 64 -1.69 10.15 10.02
C LEU A 64 -0.70 10.38 11.17
#